data_AF-A0A166LQT9-F1
#
_entry.id   AF-A0A166LQT9-F1
#
_cell.length_a   1.000
_cell.length_b   1.000
_cell.length_c   1.000
_cell.angle_alpha   90.00
_cell.angle_beta   90.00
_cell.angle_gamma   90.00
#
_symmetry.space_group_name_H-M   'P 1'
#
loop_
_entity.id
_entity.type
_entity.pdbx_description
1 polymer ?
#
loop_
_entity_poly.entity_id
_entity_poly.type
_entity_poly.pdbx_seq_one_letter_code
_entity_poly.pdbx_strand_id
1 'polypeptide(L)'
;MFTICPPDPSEAPATASIHIASMSSNPLLPLQFPTPASLADLHEHLASDALDHLARRPPRILVARADGAGPESTSDPEASSPAATPGSSNGRGTVASFAKWTVVRPRRRRPLPRASPPSPPSPTRTSEPALGSRRLESGRAATEARQELDVGGSRQHHHHHEAEEEEEERGQQAESDDEREEWPASANREYLTAYDSAASTARREVMGSRPFLHLTFLCTDSRFRGRGVGTALMRAVTEVARAEGLPVFLESTTDAVPFYEKLGFVRTGGFRMSIPNGNPPNSKEGVYEEVCMILE
;
A
#
# COMPACT_ATOMS: atom_id res chain seq x y z
N MET A 1 25.50 -15.82 -10.41
CA MET A 1 24.18 -16.51 -10.36
C MET A 1 23.45 -15.95 -9.15
N PHE A 2 22.11 -15.89 -9.18
CA PHE A 2 21.33 -15.42 -8.03
C PHE A 2 20.46 -16.54 -7.49
N THR A 3 20.50 -16.73 -6.18
CA THR A 3 19.64 -17.67 -5.47
C THR A 3 18.49 -16.90 -4.83
N ILE A 4 17.24 -17.25 -5.17
CA ILE A 4 16.03 -16.62 -4.63
C ILE A 4 15.38 -17.53 -3.60
N CYS A 5 15.23 -17.05 -2.37
CA CYS A 5 14.47 -17.72 -1.32
C CYS A 5 14.14 -16.71 -0.20
N PRO A 6 13.35 -17.11 0.81
CA PRO A 6 13.12 -16.24 1.97
C PRO A 6 14.45 -15.82 2.65
N PRO A 7 14.51 -14.63 3.25
CA PRO A 7 15.65 -14.21 4.06
C PRO A 7 15.82 -15.10 5.29
N ASP A 8 17.06 -15.20 5.77
CA ASP A 8 17.33 -15.61 7.14
C ASP A 8 16.99 -14.43 8.09
N PRO A 9 16.50 -14.67 9.32
CA PRO A 9 16.24 -13.58 10.26
C PRO A 9 17.43 -12.63 10.48
N SER A 10 18.67 -13.14 10.42
CA SER A 10 19.89 -12.32 10.54
C SER A 10 20.12 -11.36 9.37
N GLU A 11 19.42 -11.53 8.24
CA GLU A 11 19.53 -10.69 7.05
C GLU A 11 18.55 -9.50 7.04
N ALA A 12 17.63 -9.42 8.02
CA ALA A 12 16.67 -8.32 8.09
C ALA A 12 17.34 -6.92 8.10
N PRO A 13 18.42 -6.66 8.87
CA PRO A 13 19.15 -5.39 8.80
C PRO A 13 19.76 -5.10 7.42
N ALA A 14 20.16 -6.13 6.67
CA ALA A 14 20.67 -5.96 5.31
C ALA A 14 19.56 -5.54 4.35
N THR A 15 18.35 -6.13 4.48
CA THR A 15 17.19 -5.70 3.68
C THR A 15 16.79 -4.25 3.96
N ALA A 16 16.79 -3.82 5.23
CA ALA A 16 16.54 -2.43 5.61
C ALA A 16 17.59 -1.46 5.02
N SER A 17 18.87 -1.84 5.06
CA SER A 17 19.96 -1.06 4.46
C SER A 17 19.78 -0.88 2.95
N ILE A 18 19.42 -1.97 2.25
CA ILE A 18 19.17 -1.96 0.80
C ILE A 18 17.96 -1.09 0.47
N HIS A 19 16.91 -1.12 1.30
CA HIS A 19 15.72 -0.29 1.14
C HIS A 19 16.11 1.19 1.14
N ILE A 20 16.69 1.68 2.24
CA ILE A 20 17.07 3.09 2.39
C ILE A 20 18.02 3.52 1.27
N ALA A 21 19.04 2.71 0.96
CA ALA A 21 19.98 3.01 -0.11
C ALA A 21 19.29 3.10 -1.49
N SER A 22 18.32 2.21 -1.76
CA SER A 22 17.57 2.21 -3.02
C SER A 22 16.66 3.42 -3.18
N MET A 23 16.18 3.98 -2.06
CA MET A 23 15.31 5.15 -2.01
C MET A 23 16.06 6.48 -1.83
N SER A 24 17.40 6.47 -1.84
CA SER A 24 18.21 7.68 -1.61
C SER A 24 17.98 8.81 -2.63
N SER A 25 17.47 8.51 -3.83
CA SER A 25 17.07 9.50 -4.83
C SER A 25 15.58 9.86 -4.79
N ASN A 26 14.79 9.21 -3.94
CA ASN A 26 13.38 9.51 -3.75
C ASN A 26 13.24 10.83 -2.96
N PRO A 27 12.61 11.89 -3.51
CA PRO A 27 12.49 13.17 -2.84
C PRO A 27 11.57 13.15 -1.61
N LEU A 28 10.75 12.10 -1.44
CA LEU A 28 9.85 11.94 -0.31
C LEU A 28 10.55 11.41 0.95
N LEU A 29 11.60 10.59 0.78
CA LEU A 29 12.35 10.00 1.89
C LEU A 29 12.88 11.06 2.89
N PRO A 30 13.57 12.14 2.48
CA PRO A 30 14.03 13.17 3.41
C PRO A 30 12.90 14.02 4.01
N LEU A 31 11.70 14.03 3.40
CA LEU A 31 10.53 14.71 3.97
C LEU A 31 9.90 13.88 5.09
N GLN A 32 9.86 12.56 4.91
CA GLN A 32 9.37 11.59 5.89
C GLN A 32 10.37 11.34 7.02
N PHE A 33 11.68 11.37 6.73
CA PHE A 33 12.75 11.08 7.69
C PHE A 33 13.88 12.12 7.58
N PRO A 34 13.68 13.34 8.12
CA PRO A 34 14.54 14.50 7.85
C PRO A 34 15.88 14.50 8.58
N THR A 35 16.08 13.63 9.57
CA THR A 35 17.29 13.60 10.40
C THR A 35 18.01 12.26 10.31
N PRO A 36 19.33 12.21 10.60
CA PRO A 36 20.05 10.95 10.72
C PRO A 36 19.43 10.00 11.77
N ALA A 37 18.91 10.54 12.88
CA ALA A 37 18.24 9.76 13.91
C ALA A 37 16.94 9.13 13.37
N SER A 38 16.09 9.90 12.67
CA SER A 38 14.87 9.36 12.04
C SER A 38 15.16 8.31 10.96
N LEU A 39 16.30 8.40 10.25
CA LEU A 39 16.72 7.37 9.30
C LEU A 39 17.23 6.09 10.01
N ALA A 40 17.86 6.22 11.17
CA ALA A 40 18.24 5.07 11.99
C ALA A 40 16.99 4.36 12.54
N ASP A 41 16.01 5.12 13.04
CA ASP A 41 14.74 4.56 13.51
C ASP A 41 13.95 3.89 12.36
N LEU A 42 13.97 4.48 11.16
CA LEU A 42 13.41 3.84 9.96
C LEU A 42 14.11 2.51 9.66
N HIS A 43 15.43 2.46 9.78
CA HIS A 43 16.19 1.24 9.52
C HIS A 43 15.77 0.11 10.47
N GLU A 44 15.67 0.41 11.77
CA GLU A 44 15.20 -0.55 12.78
C GLU A 44 13.76 -1.01 12.50
N HIS A 45 12.87 -0.08 12.15
CA HIS A 45 11.49 -0.37 11.78
C HIS A 45 11.40 -1.30 10.56
N LEU A 46 12.15 -1.00 9.50
CA LEU A 46 12.20 -1.82 8.28
C LEU A 46 12.78 -3.22 8.54
N ALA A 47 13.74 -3.35 9.46
CA ALA A 47 14.25 -4.65 9.86
C ALA A 47 13.18 -5.47 10.61
N SER A 48 12.41 -4.85 11.50
CA SER A 48 11.28 -5.50 12.17
C SER A 48 10.20 -5.93 11.17
N ASP A 49 9.81 -5.04 10.27
CA ASP A 49 8.81 -5.32 9.24
C ASP A 49 9.24 -6.47 8.31
N ALA A 50 10.53 -6.59 7.98
CA ALA A 50 11.05 -7.71 7.21
C ALA A 50 10.89 -9.05 7.95
N LEU A 51 11.09 -9.06 9.27
CA LEU A 51 10.85 -10.23 10.12
C LEU A 51 9.36 -10.58 10.20
N ASP A 52 8.47 -9.58 10.27
CA ASP A 52 7.03 -9.80 10.28
C ASP A 52 6.56 -10.43 8.95
N HIS A 53 7.06 -9.95 7.82
CA HIS A 53 6.78 -10.56 6.51
C HIS A 53 7.35 -11.97 6.37
N LEU A 54 8.50 -12.25 7.00
CA LEU A 54 9.10 -13.60 7.05
C LEU A 54 8.29 -14.56 7.93
N ALA A 55 7.68 -14.06 9.01
CA ALA A 55 6.87 -14.84 9.93
C ALA A 55 5.52 -15.28 9.32
N ARG A 56 5.00 -14.55 8.33
CA ARG A 56 3.77 -14.91 7.60
C ARG A 56 3.88 -16.31 6.97
N ARG A 57 2.73 -16.95 6.75
CA ARG A 57 2.62 -18.32 6.21
C ARG A 57 1.72 -18.34 4.97
N PRO A 58 2.28 -18.57 3.75
CA PRO A 58 3.71 -18.61 3.44
C PRO A 58 4.39 -17.24 3.61
N PRO A 59 5.75 -17.17 3.68
CA PRO A 59 6.47 -15.91 3.80
C PRO A 59 6.10 -14.91 2.69
N ARG A 60 6.10 -13.63 3.04
CA ARG A 60 5.72 -12.52 2.14
C ARG A 60 6.90 -11.61 1.78
N ILE A 61 8.10 -12.15 1.89
CA ILE A 61 9.36 -11.51 1.53
C ILE A 61 10.30 -12.54 0.92
N LEU A 62 11.02 -12.15 -0.13
CA LEU A 62 12.06 -12.92 -0.78
C LEU A 62 13.31 -12.07 -0.92
N VAL A 63 14.48 -12.70 -0.84
CA VAL A 63 15.77 -12.10 -1.17
C VAL A 63 16.39 -12.82 -2.36
N ALA A 64 17.16 -12.08 -3.15
CA ALA A 64 18.10 -12.64 -4.11
C ALA A 64 19.52 -12.50 -3.56
N ARG A 65 20.19 -13.63 -3.37
CA ARG A 65 21.59 -13.69 -2.94
C ARG A 65 22.51 -13.85 -4.13
N ALA A 66 23.57 -13.05 -4.20
CA ALA A 66 24.68 -13.28 -5.11
C ALA A 66 25.68 -14.26 -4.49
N ASP A 67 26.02 -15.31 -5.23
CA ASP A 67 27.09 -16.24 -4.84
C ASP A 67 28.46 -15.55 -5.01
N GLY A 68 29.28 -15.52 -3.96
CA GLY A 68 30.63 -14.91 -3.97
C GLY A 68 30.65 -13.45 -3.50
N ALA A 69 31.78 -13.06 -2.91
CA ALA A 69 32.01 -11.75 -2.28
C ALA A 69 31.52 -10.59 -3.17
N GLY A 70 30.93 -9.56 -2.55
CA GLY A 70 30.61 -8.30 -3.23
C GLY A 70 31.84 -7.71 -3.94
N PRO A 71 31.67 -6.67 -4.78
CA PRO A 71 32.80 -6.07 -5.47
C PRO A 71 33.91 -5.73 -4.46
N GLU A 72 35.08 -6.30 -4.72
CA GLU A 72 36.23 -6.37 -3.83
C GLU A 72 36.52 -5.02 -3.17
N SER A 73 36.37 -4.95 -1.84
CA SER A 73 37.17 -4.01 -1.06
C SER A 73 38.57 -4.58 -1.05
N THR A 74 39.50 -3.91 -1.73
CA THR A 74 40.93 -4.19 -1.64
C THR A 74 41.38 -4.10 -0.18
N SER A 75 41.57 -5.23 0.45
CA SER A 75 42.35 -5.37 1.68
C SER A 75 43.04 -6.73 1.67
N ASP A 76 44.33 -6.70 1.99
CA ASP A 76 45.40 -7.69 1.78
C ASP A 76 45.11 -9.16 2.18
N PRO A 77 45.89 -10.13 1.62
CA PRO A 77 45.70 -11.54 1.91
C PRO A 77 46.50 -11.96 3.14
N GLU A 78 45.86 -12.49 4.19
CA GLU A 78 46.58 -13.37 5.10
C GLU A 78 45.69 -14.44 5.77
N ALA A 79 46.29 -15.63 5.86
CA ALA A 79 45.99 -16.79 6.70
C ALA A 79 44.80 -17.72 6.37
N SER A 80 45.15 -18.81 5.68
CA SER A 80 44.43 -20.09 5.65
C SER A 80 44.38 -20.80 7.01
N SER A 81 43.21 -21.34 7.38
CA SER A 81 43.10 -22.74 7.85
C SER A 81 41.66 -23.27 7.86
N PRO A 82 41.44 -24.59 7.67
CA PRO A 82 40.13 -25.17 7.35
C PRO A 82 39.53 -25.99 8.50
N ALA A 83 38.20 -26.00 8.61
CA ALA A 83 37.35 -27.16 8.92
C ALA A 83 35.94 -26.67 9.36
N ALA A 84 34.94 -26.86 8.50
CA ALA A 84 33.55 -26.86 8.95
C ALA A 84 32.74 -27.85 8.10
N THR A 85 32.11 -28.78 8.82
CA THR A 85 31.18 -29.85 8.43
C THR A 85 30.13 -29.41 7.39
N PRO A 86 29.70 -30.28 6.45
CA PRO A 86 28.66 -29.93 5.49
C PRO A 86 27.28 -29.95 6.18
N GLY A 87 26.87 -28.81 6.72
CA GLY A 87 25.51 -28.53 7.16
C GLY A 87 24.95 -27.35 6.37
N SER A 88 23.87 -27.60 5.62
CA SER A 88 22.95 -26.62 5.00
C SER A 88 23.58 -25.33 4.42
N SER A 89 23.94 -25.35 3.14
CA SER A 89 24.51 -24.22 2.39
C SER A 89 23.52 -23.08 2.08
N ASN A 90 22.42 -22.93 2.82
CA ASN A 90 21.37 -21.94 2.54
C ASN A 90 21.76 -20.47 2.84
N GLY A 91 22.98 -20.19 3.31
CA GLY A 91 23.41 -18.85 3.74
C GLY A 91 24.71 -18.31 3.14
N ARG A 92 25.27 -18.91 2.08
CA ARG A 92 26.51 -18.40 1.44
C ARG A 92 26.19 -17.43 0.29
N GLY A 93 25.88 -16.18 0.60
CA GLY A 93 25.77 -15.15 -0.43
C GLY A 93 25.43 -13.78 0.13
N THR A 94 25.82 -12.71 -0.57
CA THR A 94 25.44 -11.34 -0.19
C THR A 94 24.03 -11.07 -0.68
N VAL A 95 23.14 -10.56 0.18
CA VAL A 95 21.82 -10.08 -0.23
C VAL A 95 22.00 -8.94 -1.23
N ALA A 96 21.61 -9.18 -2.48
CA ALA A 96 21.74 -8.22 -3.58
C ALA A 96 20.46 -7.41 -3.81
N SER A 97 19.31 -8.02 -3.48
CA SER A 97 17.99 -7.43 -3.70
C SER A 97 16.97 -8.16 -2.85
N PHE A 98 15.85 -7.50 -2.55
CA PHE A 98 14.70 -8.12 -1.90
C PHE A 98 13.39 -7.61 -2.50
N ALA A 99 12.34 -8.41 -2.33
CA ALA A 99 10.96 -8.03 -2.63
C ALA A 99 10.07 -8.41 -1.45
N LYS A 100 9.17 -7.53 -1.01
CA LYS A 100 8.12 -7.84 -0.03
C LYS A 100 6.75 -7.41 -0.55
N TRP A 101 5.71 -8.10 -0.10
CA TRP A 101 4.34 -7.89 -0.54
C TRP A 101 3.33 -8.22 0.55
N THR A 102 2.08 -7.82 0.37
CA THR A 102 0.96 -8.29 1.17
C THR A 102 -0.11 -8.90 0.26
N VAL A 103 -1.05 -9.64 0.84
CA VAL A 103 -2.23 -10.14 0.11
C VAL A 103 -3.44 -9.40 0.66
N VAL A 104 -4.01 -8.53 -0.16
CA VAL A 104 -5.18 -7.73 0.19
C VAL A 104 -6.42 -8.51 -0.22
N ARG A 105 -7.31 -8.75 0.75
CA ARG A 105 -8.63 -9.39 0.52
C ARG A 105 -9.70 -8.49 1.12
N PRO A 106 -10.36 -7.64 0.31
CA PRO A 106 -11.45 -6.80 0.78
C PRO A 106 -12.50 -7.65 1.47
N ARG A 107 -12.97 -7.22 2.65
CA ARG A 107 -13.99 -7.95 3.39
C ARG A 107 -15.24 -8.00 2.52
N ARG A 108 -15.74 -9.21 2.21
CA ARG A 108 -17.08 -9.34 1.61
C ARG A 108 -18.06 -8.66 2.56
N ARG A 109 -18.85 -7.69 2.08
CA ARG A 109 -20.02 -7.18 2.80
C ARG A 109 -20.81 -8.42 3.27
N ARG A 110 -20.83 -8.65 4.58
CA ARG A 110 -21.65 -9.71 5.16
C ARG A 110 -23.10 -9.31 4.83
N PRO A 111 -23.93 -10.18 4.22
CA PRO A 111 -25.33 -9.85 4.02
C PRO A 111 -25.91 -9.47 5.39
N LEU A 112 -26.54 -8.30 5.47
CA LEU A 112 -27.28 -7.89 6.66
C LEU A 112 -28.18 -9.08 7.07
N PRO A 113 -28.19 -9.49 8.34
CA PRO A 113 -29.14 -10.49 8.78
C PRO A 113 -30.53 -9.99 8.38
N ARG A 114 -31.28 -10.85 7.68
CA ARG A 114 -32.65 -10.58 7.22
C ARG A 114 -33.39 -9.88 8.35
N ALA A 115 -33.84 -8.65 8.12
CA ALA A 115 -34.49 -7.83 9.14
C ALA A 115 -35.55 -8.69 9.85
N SER A 116 -35.43 -8.83 11.17
CA SER A 116 -36.48 -9.43 11.98
C SER A 116 -37.80 -8.71 11.66
N PRO A 117 -38.94 -9.42 11.55
CA PRO A 117 -40.22 -8.79 11.26
C PRO A 117 -40.47 -7.67 12.27
N PRO A 118 -41.07 -6.53 11.86
CA PRO A 118 -41.25 -5.38 12.73
C PRO A 118 -42.08 -5.79 13.95
N SER A 119 -41.57 -5.47 15.14
CA SER A 119 -42.33 -5.56 16.39
C SER A 119 -43.60 -4.70 16.28
N PRO A 120 -44.72 -5.11 16.90
CA PRO A 120 -45.98 -4.37 16.81
C PRO A 120 -45.83 -2.95 17.37
N PRO A 121 -46.58 -1.97 16.83
CA PRO A 121 -46.41 -0.57 17.18
C PRO A 121 -46.84 -0.32 18.63
N SER A 122 -45.93 0.24 19.43
CA SER A 122 -46.26 0.86 20.72
C SER A 122 -47.03 2.18 20.49
N PRO A 123 -47.99 2.53 21.36
CA PRO A 123 -48.92 3.63 21.11
C PRO A 123 -48.22 4.99 21.01
N THR A 124 -48.63 5.71 19.97
CA THR A 124 -48.21 7.05 19.57
C THR A 124 -48.38 8.07 20.70
N ARG A 125 -47.30 8.78 21.04
CA ARG A 125 -47.39 10.04 21.80
C ARG A 125 -47.33 11.20 20.81
N THR A 126 -48.43 11.92 20.75
CA THR A 126 -48.60 13.18 20.03
C THR A 126 -47.70 14.27 20.62
N SER A 127 -46.97 14.98 19.77
CA SER A 127 -46.50 16.33 20.05
C SER A 127 -46.46 17.13 18.74
N GLU A 128 -47.13 18.27 18.76
CA GLU A 128 -47.36 19.23 17.69
C GLU A 128 -46.08 19.88 17.12
N PRO A 129 -46.16 20.48 15.91
CA PRO A 129 -45.00 21.01 15.20
C PRO A 129 -44.68 22.45 15.60
N ALA A 130 -43.40 22.77 15.72
CA ALA A 130 -42.92 24.15 15.78
C ALA A 130 -41.93 24.41 14.63
N LEU A 131 -42.34 25.32 13.74
CA LEU A 131 -41.56 26.29 12.94
C LEU A 131 -40.13 25.87 12.52
N GLY A 132 -39.79 25.68 11.25
CA GLY A 132 -40.16 26.49 10.08
C GLY A 132 -38.89 27.14 9.51
N SER A 133 -38.30 26.54 8.46
CA SER A 133 -37.38 27.22 7.55
C SER A 133 -37.28 26.45 6.23
N ARG A 134 -37.76 27.07 5.15
CA ARG A 134 -37.66 26.60 3.76
C ARG A 134 -36.44 27.24 3.09
N ARG A 135 -35.74 26.45 2.28
CA ARG A 135 -34.68 26.89 1.35
C ARG A 135 -35.32 27.50 0.08
N LEU A 136 -34.72 28.57 -0.43
CA LEU A 136 -35.08 29.23 -1.70
C LEU A 136 -34.81 28.31 -2.91
N GLU A 137 -35.74 28.28 -3.86
CA GLU A 137 -35.51 27.81 -5.23
C GLU A 137 -35.59 28.99 -6.21
N SER A 138 -34.71 29.00 -7.21
CA SER A 138 -34.80 29.88 -8.38
C SER A 138 -35.77 29.27 -9.40
N GLY A 139 -36.83 30.00 -9.73
CA GLY A 139 -37.99 29.47 -10.43
C GLY A 139 -37.88 29.29 -11.93
N ARG A 140 -38.97 28.75 -12.48
CA ARG A 140 -39.53 29.03 -13.82
C ARG A 140 -41.02 28.66 -13.84
N ALA A 141 -41.83 29.55 -14.39
CA ALA A 141 -43.24 29.34 -14.75
C ALA A 141 -43.34 28.28 -15.87
N ALA A 142 -44.45 27.60 -16.16
CA ALA A 142 -45.86 27.97 -16.03
C ALA A 142 -46.79 26.73 -16.18
N THR A 143 -48.08 26.99 -15.90
CA THR A 143 -49.31 26.37 -16.46
C THR A 143 -49.88 25.08 -15.85
N GLU A 144 -50.86 25.30 -14.97
CA GLU A 144 -52.26 24.84 -15.05
C GLU A 144 -52.65 23.34 -15.12
N ALA A 145 -53.34 22.93 -14.04
CA ALA A 145 -54.71 22.38 -14.04
C ALA A 145 -54.94 20.86 -13.91
N ARG A 146 -55.40 20.53 -12.69
CA ARG A 146 -56.55 19.66 -12.30
C ARG A 146 -56.29 18.23 -11.78
N GLN A 147 -56.62 18.13 -10.47
CA GLN A 147 -57.42 17.14 -9.74
C GLN A 147 -56.81 15.77 -9.35
N GLU A 148 -56.54 15.69 -8.04
CA GLU A 148 -56.75 14.61 -7.07
C GLU A 148 -56.65 13.15 -7.56
N LEU A 149 -55.71 12.40 -6.97
CA LEU A 149 -56.00 11.29 -6.06
C LEU A 149 -54.71 10.87 -5.29
N ASP A 150 -54.96 10.27 -4.15
CA ASP A 150 -54.12 9.89 -3.00
C ASP A 150 -52.88 8.98 -3.26
N VAL A 151 -52.07 8.88 -2.20
CA VAL A 151 -51.15 7.82 -1.76
C VAL A 151 -49.67 8.20 -1.66
N GLY A 152 -49.19 8.16 -0.42
CA GLY A 152 -47.87 8.59 0.01
C GLY A 152 -46.70 7.68 -0.36
N GLY A 153 -45.50 8.26 -0.28
CA GLY A 153 -44.24 7.54 -0.45
C GLY A 153 -43.08 8.47 -0.76
N SER A 154 -42.56 9.22 0.22
CA SER A 154 -41.34 10.03 0.00
C SER A 154 -40.37 10.08 1.17
N ARG A 155 -40.56 9.25 2.20
CA ARG A 155 -39.59 9.14 3.31
C ARG A 155 -38.50 8.09 3.09
N GLN A 156 -38.66 7.16 2.14
CA GLN A 156 -37.71 6.04 1.97
C GLN A 156 -36.45 6.39 1.17
N HIS A 157 -36.47 7.41 0.32
CA HIS A 157 -35.32 7.73 -0.56
C HIS A 157 -34.20 8.51 0.14
N HIS A 158 -34.53 9.47 1.03
CA HIS A 158 -33.51 10.20 1.78
C HIS A 158 -32.79 9.31 2.81
N HIS A 159 -33.53 8.43 3.49
CA HIS A 159 -32.94 7.52 4.47
C HIS A 159 -32.05 6.44 3.86
N HIS A 160 -32.25 6.06 2.58
CA HIS A 160 -31.33 5.11 1.91
C HIS A 160 -29.99 5.77 1.59
N HIS A 161 -29.99 7.01 1.09
CA HIS A 161 -28.75 7.68 0.69
C HIS A 161 -27.87 8.03 1.89
N GLU A 162 -28.46 8.52 2.98
CA GLU A 162 -27.72 8.82 4.22
C GLU A 162 -27.21 7.54 4.90
N ALA A 163 -27.99 6.45 4.87
CA ALA A 163 -27.55 5.16 5.41
C ALA A 163 -26.46 4.49 4.55
N GLU A 164 -26.51 4.68 3.22
CA GLU A 164 -25.48 4.20 2.29
C GLU A 164 -24.16 4.98 2.47
N GLU A 165 -24.21 6.29 2.68
CA GLU A 165 -23.05 7.15 3.00
C GLU A 165 -22.45 6.81 4.38
N GLU A 166 -23.28 6.65 5.42
CA GLU A 166 -22.83 6.25 6.76
C GLU A 166 -22.29 4.80 6.81
N GLU A 167 -22.86 3.86 6.01
CA GLU A 167 -22.33 2.50 5.86
C GLU A 167 -21.03 2.48 5.04
N GLU A 168 -20.88 3.35 4.04
CA GLU A 168 -19.62 3.55 3.34
C GLU A 168 -18.56 4.12 4.28
N GLU A 169 -18.86 5.15 5.08
CA GLU A 169 -17.93 5.68 6.09
C GLU A 169 -17.58 4.65 7.18
N ARG A 170 -18.53 3.85 7.67
CA ARG A 170 -18.25 2.74 8.61
C ARG A 170 -17.44 1.62 7.98
N GLY A 171 -17.68 1.33 6.70
CA GLY A 171 -16.86 0.41 5.90
C GLY A 171 -15.43 0.93 5.75
N GLN A 172 -15.26 2.22 5.49
CA GLN A 172 -13.98 2.92 5.41
C GLN A 172 -13.24 2.88 6.75
N GLN A 173 -13.93 3.09 7.87
CA GLN A 173 -13.35 3.01 9.21
C GLN A 173 -12.86 1.58 9.53
N ALA A 174 -13.64 0.55 9.18
CA ALA A 174 -13.33 -0.86 9.45
C ALA A 174 -12.29 -1.48 8.49
N GLU A 175 -12.10 -0.90 7.29
CA GLU A 175 -10.99 -1.22 6.38
C GLU A 175 -9.69 -0.52 6.81
N SER A 176 -9.77 0.66 7.45
CA SER A 176 -8.61 1.40 7.96
C SER A 176 -8.04 0.87 9.29
N ASP A 177 -8.80 0.05 10.01
CA ASP A 177 -8.46 -0.34 11.40
C ASP A 177 -7.60 -1.61 11.51
N ASP A 178 -7.40 -2.39 10.44
CA ASP A 178 -6.72 -3.68 10.54
C ASP A 178 -5.20 -3.64 10.29
N GLU A 179 -4.61 -2.52 9.83
CA GLU A 179 -3.15 -2.40 9.63
C GLU A 179 -2.75 -0.89 9.56
N ARG A 180 -3.01 -0.09 10.60
CA ARG A 180 -2.29 1.19 10.75
C ARG A 180 -0.83 0.86 11.03
N GLU A 181 0.00 0.87 9.99
CA GLU A 181 1.45 0.70 10.09
C GLU A 181 1.99 1.74 11.09
N GLU A 182 2.45 1.27 12.25
CA GLU A 182 2.89 2.14 13.34
C GLU A 182 4.32 2.60 13.07
N TRP A 183 4.42 3.72 12.36
CA TRP A 183 5.70 4.35 12.02
C TRP A 183 6.42 4.91 13.26
N PRO A 184 7.77 4.95 13.26
CA PRO A 184 8.55 5.55 14.35
C PRO A 184 8.11 6.98 14.69
N ALA A 185 8.19 7.34 15.97
CA ALA A 185 7.79 8.68 16.44
C ALA A 185 8.64 9.81 15.83
N SER A 186 9.86 9.49 15.37
CA SER A 186 10.77 10.42 14.69
C SER A 186 10.41 10.68 13.23
N ALA A 187 9.47 9.92 12.66
CA ALA A 187 9.00 10.11 11.31
C ALA A 187 8.05 11.31 11.20
N ASN A 188 8.14 12.02 10.08
CA ASN A 188 7.19 13.08 9.78
C ASN A 188 5.85 12.49 9.32
N ARG A 189 4.91 12.42 10.26
CA ARG A 189 3.59 11.82 10.06
C ARG A 189 2.78 12.51 8.96
N GLU A 190 2.97 13.80 8.71
CA GLU A 190 2.22 14.54 7.68
C GLU A 190 2.46 13.93 6.30
N TYR A 191 3.72 13.72 5.90
CA TYR A 191 4.05 13.14 4.59
C TYR A 191 3.75 11.64 4.50
N LEU A 192 3.85 10.89 5.61
CA LEU A 192 3.46 9.49 5.66
C LEU A 192 1.95 9.32 5.45
N THR A 193 1.14 10.09 6.19
CA THR A 193 -0.33 10.07 6.06
C THR A 193 -0.78 10.58 4.70
N ALA A 194 -0.15 11.63 4.16
CA ALA A 194 -0.48 12.13 2.83
C ALA A 194 -0.22 11.08 1.74
N TYR A 195 0.94 10.40 1.79
CA TYR A 195 1.25 9.31 0.86
C TYR A 195 0.28 8.14 1.01
N ASP A 196 0.09 7.64 2.24
CA ASP A 196 -0.78 6.49 2.50
C ASP A 196 -2.23 6.75 2.05
N SER A 197 -2.76 7.95 2.32
CA SER A 197 -4.10 8.34 1.89
C SER A 197 -4.24 8.36 0.37
N ALA A 198 -3.26 8.95 -0.33
CA ALA A 198 -3.25 9.03 -1.79
C ALA A 198 -3.08 7.66 -2.45
N ALA A 199 -2.13 6.86 -1.97
CA ALA A 199 -1.89 5.49 -2.44
C ALA A 199 -3.11 4.60 -2.21
N SER A 200 -3.69 4.66 -1.00
CA SER A 200 -4.88 3.89 -0.66
C SER A 200 -6.10 4.27 -1.50
N THR A 201 -6.26 5.56 -1.84
CA THR A 201 -7.33 6.01 -2.75
C THR A 201 -7.13 5.48 -4.16
N ALA A 202 -5.94 5.68 -4.76
CA ALA A 202 -5.63 5.19 -6.09
C ALA A 202 -5.74 3.65 -6.19
N ARG A 203 -5.28 2.93 -5.16
CA ARG A 203 -5.41 1.47 -5.05
C ARG A 203 -6.87 1.03 -5.04
N ARG A 204 -7.74 1.70 -4.27
CA ARG A 204 -9.19 1.38 -4.23
C ARG A 204 -9.87 1.68 -5.56
N GLU A 205 -9.54 2.77 -6.23
CA GLU A 205 -10.11 3.11 -7.54
C GLU A 205 -9.80 2.04 -8.59
N VAL A 206 -8.58 1.48 -8.55
CA VAL A 206 -8.13 0.48 -9.52
C VAL A 206 -8.62 -0.92 -9.16
N MET A 207 -8.47 -1.35 -7.89
CA MET A 207 -8.68 -2.74 -7.49
C MET A 207 -10.09 -3.01 -6.95
N GLY A 208 -10.79 -1.98 -6.48
CA GLY A 208 -12.11 -2.10 -5.87
C GLY A 208 -12.14 -3.19 -4.79
N SER A 209 -13.06 -4.13 -4.94
CA SER A 209 -13.23 -5.28 -4.02
C SER A 209 -12.47 -6.55 -4.45
N ARG A 210 -11.69 -6.51 -5.53
CA ARG A 210 -10.97 -7.71 -6.01
C ARG A 210 -9.79 -8.01 -5.07
N PRO A 211 -9.52 -9.29 -4.74
CA PRO A 211 -8.32 -9.65 -3.99
C PRO A 211 -7.07 -9.58 -4.87
N PHE A 212 -5.93 -9.22 -4.28
CA PHE A 212 -4.67 -9.07 -5.02
C PHE A 212 -3.43 -9.22 -4.16
N LEU A 213 -2.32 -9.48 -4.83
CA LEU A 213 -0.98 -9.35 -4.27
C LEU A 213 -0.51 -7.91 -4.43
N HIS A 214 -0.30 -7.20 -3.33
CA HIS A 214 0.23 -5.84 -3.32
C HIS A 214 1.74 -5.89 -3.13
N LEU A 215 2.50 -5.66 -4.20
CA LEU A 215 3.95 -5.54 -4.10
C LEU A 215 4.29 -4.18 -3.48
N THR A 216 4.77 -4.19 -2.24
CA THR A 216 5.05 -2.95 -1.50
C THR A 216 6.46 -2.44 -1.78
N PHE A 217 7.46 -3.33 -1.89
CA PHE A 217 8.83 -2.92 -2.23
C PHE A 217 9.55 -3.97 -3.07
N LEU A 218 10.30 -3.48 -4.06
CA LEU A 218 11.32 -4.22 -4.80
C LEU A 218 12.59 -3.38 -4.86
N CYS A 219 13.58 -3.73 -4.04
CA CYS A 219 14.78 -2.92 -3.87
C CYS A 219 16.01 -3.72 -4.28
N THR A 220 16.89 -3.10 -5.08
CA THR A 220 18.17 -3.69 -5.51
C THR A 220 19.32 -2.78 -5.10
N ASP A 221 20.31 -3.36 -4.42
CA ASP A 221 21.57 -2.70 -4.09
C ASP A 221 22.28 -2.26 -5.37
N SER A 222 22.75 -1.01 -5.38
CA SER A 222 23.35 -0.37 -6.56
C SER A 222 24.48 -1.19 -7.19
N ARG A 223 25.25 -1.93 -6.37
CA ARG A 223 26.37 -2.78 -6.81
C ARG A 223 25.93 -3.95 -7.69
N PHE A 224 24.66 -4.36 -7.57
CA PHE A 224 24.09 -5.52 -8.28
C PHE A 224 23.06 -5.16 -9.35
N ARG A 225 22.80 -3.87 -9.59
CA ARG A 225 21.90 -3.37 -10.65
C ARG A 225 22.42 -3.73 -12.05
N GLY A 226 21.50 -3.77 -13.03
CA GLY A 226 21.83 -4.11 -14.42
C GLY A 226 22.16 -5.58 -14.68
N ARG A 227 22.06 -6.45 -13.66
CA ARG A 227 22.38 -7.89 -13.75
C ARG A 227 21.14 -8.78 -13.80
N GLY A 228 19.95 -8.21 -13.98
CA GLY A 228 18.68 -8.94 -14.03
C GLY A 228 18.13 -9.43 -12.68
N VAL A 229 18.74 -9.05 -11.55
CA VAL A 229 18.31 -9.51 -10.21
C VAL A 229 16.87 -9.11 -9.86
N GLY A 230 16.48 -7.86 -10.14
CA GLY A 230 15.12 -7.39 -9.92
C GLY A 230 14.10 -8.14 -10.78
N THR A 231 14.44 -8.42 -12.05
CA THR A 231 13.61 -9.25 -12.94
C THR A 231 13.46 -10.67 -12.41
N ALA A 232 14.52 -11.27 -11.88
CA ALA A 232 14.46 -12.61 -11.30
C ALA A 232 13.56 -12.65 -10.06
N LEU A 233 13.65 -11.66 -9.16
CA LEU A 233 12.76 -11.53 -8.00
C LEU A 233 11.32 -11.32 -8.43
N MET A 234 11.06 -10.41 -9.36
CA MET A 234 9.70 -10.14 -9.83
C MET A 234 9.07 -11.39 -10.42
N ARG A 235 9.81 -12.17 -11.22
CA ARG A 235 9.33 -13.47 -11.75
C ARG A 235 8.96 -14.46 -10.64
N ALA A 236 9.74 -14.51 -9.56
CA ALA A 236 9.42 -15.36 -8.41
C ALA A 236 8.15 -14.88 -7.70
N VAL A 237 7.98 -13.57 -7.50
CA VAL A 237 6.77 -12.99 -6.90
C VAL A 237 5.53 -13.20 -7.78
N THR A 238 5.64 -13.04 -9.10
CA THR A 238 4.53 -13.30 -10.02
C THR A 238 4.13 -14.77 -10.04
N GLU A 239 5.08 -15.69 -9.87
CA GLU A 239 4.75 -17.12 -9.74
C GLU A 239 3.98 -17.41 -8.44
N VAL A 240 4.33 -16.73 -7.33
CA VAL A 240 3.54 -16.78 -6.09
C VAL A 240 2.11 -16.27 -6.34
N ALA A 241 1.97 -15.12 -6.99
CA ALA A 241 0.66 -14.55 -7.32
C ALA A 241 -0.17 -15.50 -8.20
N ARG A 242 0.45 -16.05 -9.25
CA ARG A 242 -0.15 -17.02 -10.17
C ARG A 242 -0.63 -18.28 -9.45
N ALA A 243 0.18 -18.81 -8.52
CA ALA A 243 -0.19 -19.98 -7.72
C ALA A 243 -1.34 -19.69 -6.75
N GLU A 244 -1.46 -18.45 -6.24
CA GLU A 244 -2.59 -18.01 -5.41
C GLU A 244 -3.82 -17.57 -6.23
N GLY A 245 -3.73 -17.52 -7.57
CA GLY A 245 -4.78 -17.02 -8.45
C GLY A 245 -5.05 -15.53 -8.24
N LEU A 246 -4.02 -14.76 -7.90
CA LEU A 246 -4.10 -13.34 -7.61
C LEU A 246 -3.34 -12.51 -8.66
N PRO A 247 -3.91 -11.39 -9.10
CA PRO A 247 -3.18 -10.38 -9.84
C PRO A 247 -2.13 -9.70 -8.95
N VAL A 248 -1.13 -9.08 -9.55
CA VAL A 248 -0.14 -8.23 -8.85
C VAL A 248 -0.43 -6.77 -9.11
N PHE A 249 -0.54 -5.98 -8.03
CA PHE A 249 -0.69 -4.54 -8.07
C PHE A 249 0.50 -3.86 -7.38
N LEU A 250 0.92 -2.71 -7.89
CA LEU A 250 1.97 -1.87 -7.31
C LEU A 250 1.77 -0.39 -7.66
N GLU A 251 2.31 0.47 -6.81
CA GLU A 251 2.60 1.89 -7.07
C GLU A 251 4.10 2.01 -7.41
N SER A 252 4.40 2.55 -8.60
CA SER A 252 5.76 2.69 -9.11
C SER A 252 6.14 4.16 -9.26
N THR A 253 7.34 4.50 -8.79
CA THR A 253 8.01 5.73 -9.16
C THR A 253 8.13 5.80 -10.69
N THR A 254 8.03 7.01 -11.24
CA THR A 254 7.99 7.21 -12.70
C THR A 254 9.20 6.66 -13.45
N ASP A 255 10.36 6.63 -12.79
CA ASP A 255 11.62 6.10 -13.34
C ASP A 255 11.65 4.56 -13.40
N ALA A 256 10.90 3.87 -12.53
CA ALA A 256 10.80 2.41 -12.49
C ALA A 256 9.71 1.84 -13.42
N VAL A 257 8.79 2.67 -13.93
CA VAL A 257 7.70 2.21 -14.83
C VAL A 257 8.20 1.40 -16.04
N PRO A 258 9.24 1.83 -16.80
CA PRO A 258 9.71 1.05 -17.95
C PRO A 258 10.27 -0.33 -17.58
N PHE A 259 10.69 -0.54 -16.32
CA PHE A 259 11.10 -1.85 -15.84
C PHE A 259 9.88 -2.78 -15.70
N TYR A 260 8.79 -2.30 -15.10
CA TYR A 260 7.58 -3.10 -14.91
C TYR A 260 6.84 -3.35 -16.22
N GLU A 261 6.79 -2.39 -17.15
CA GLU A 261 6.20 -2.57 -18.49
C GLU A 261 6.87 -3.72 -19.27
N LYS A 262 8.19 -3.84 -19.19
CA LYS A 262 8.94 -4.96 -19.80
C LYS A 262 8.59 -6.32 -19.20
N LEU A 263 8.02 -6.35 -18.00
CA LEU A 263 7.57 -7.56 -17.31
C LEU A 263 6.08 -7.85 -17.55
N GLY A 264 5.41 -7.05 -18.38
CA GLY A 264 4.01 -7.24 -18.76
C GLY A 264 3.01 -6.49 -17.89
N PHE A 265 3.47 -5.67 -16.92
CA PHE A 265 2.57 -4.81 -16.17
C PHE A 265 2.03 -3.70 -17.06
N VAL A 266 0.76 -3.34 -16.83
CA VAL A 266 0.05 -2.28 -17.54
C VAL A 266 -0.26 -1.16 -16.56
N ARG A 267 -0.12 0.10 -17.02
CA ARG A 267 -0.50 1.28 -16.24
C ARG A 267 -2.02 1.36 -16.11
N THR A 268 -2.51 1.59 -14.90
CA THR A 268 -3.96 1.63 -14.61
C THR A 268 -4.41 2.89 -13.89
N GLY A 269 -3.47 3.72 -13.44
CA GLY A 269 -3.76 4.98 -12.77
C GLY A 269 -2.49 5.54 -12.14
N GLY A 270 -2.67 6.33 -11.10
CA GLY A 270 -1.59 6.93 -10.34
C GLY A 270 -2.13 8.04 -9.45
N PHE A 271 -1.25 8.60 -8.62
CA PHE A 271 -1.58 9.75 -7.80
C PHE A 271 -0.43 10.74 -7.78
N ARG A 272 -0.75 11.96 -7.39
CA ARG A 272 0.23 13.04 -7.21
C ARG A 272 0.01 13.71 -5.87
N MET A 273 1.09 14.15 -5.26
CA MET A 273 1.07 14.96 -4.06
C MET A 273 2.02 16.15 -4.21
N SER A 274 1.64 17.27 -3.61
CA SER A 274 2.51 18.43 -3.52
C SER A 274 3.61 18.19 -2.48
N ILE A 275 4.85 18.50 -2.84
CA ILE A 275 6.00 18.45 -1.94
C ILE A 275 6.76 19.78 -2.02
N PRO A 276 7.46 20.23 -0.98
CA PRO A 276 8.35 21.39 -1.10
C PRO A 276 9.47 21.10 -2.11
N ASN A 277 9.69 21.95 -3.13
CA ASN A 277 10.91 21.81 -3.92
C ASN A 277 12.10 22.35 -3.14
N GLY A 278 13.06 21.47 -2.90
CA GLY A 278 14.37 21.85 -2.39
C GLY A 278 14.35 22.34 -0.94
N ASN A 279 15.54 22.32 -0.35
CA ASN A 279 15.84 22.96 0.93
C ASN A 279 16.86 24.07 0.59
N PRO A 280 16.64 25.37 0.91
CA PRO A 280 15.64 25.97 1.81
C PRO A 280 14.28 26.29 1.13
N PRO A 281 13.22 26.56 1.93
CA PRO A 281 11.79 26.50 1.53
C PRO A 281 11.27 27.65 0.64
N ASN A 282 12.07 28.18 -0.29
CA ASN A 282 11.73 29.41 -1.01
C ASN A 282 11.55 29.29 -2.53
N SER A 283 11.24 28.11 -3.07
CA SER A 283 11.21 27.97 -4.53
C SER A 283 10.27 26.90 -5.08
N LYS A 284 8.98 27.25 -5.23
CA LYS A 284 7.92 26.54 -5.99
C LYS A 284 7.51 25.17 -5.43
N GLU A 285 6.21 24.88 -5.40
CA GLU A 285 5.73 23.53 -5.09
C GLU A 285 6.28 22.52 -6.11
N GLY A 286 6.90 21.46 -5.61
CA GLY A 286 7.25 20.27 -6.37
C GLY A 286 6.07 19.30 -6.39
N VAL A 287 6.11 18.36 -7.33
CA VAL A 287 5.11 17.32 -7.44
C VAL A 287 5.81 15.97 -7.32
N TYR A 288 5.35 15.16 -6.38
CA TYR A 288 5.68 13.74 -6.31
C TYR A 288 4.58 12.95 -7.03
N GLU A 289 4.98 11.99 -7.86
CA GLU A 289 4.06 11.21 -8.70
C GLU A 289 4.40 9.73 -8.61
N GLU A 290 3.35 8.93 -8.47
CA GLU A 290 3.37 7.46 -8.49
C GLU A 290 2.43 6.97 -9.58
N VAL A 291 2.83 5.91 -10.28
CA VAL A 291 2.04 5.26 -11.33
C VAL A 291 1.57 3.92 -10.81
N CYS A 292 0.25 3.73 -10.76
CA CYS A 292 -0.35 2.44 -10.41
C CYS A 292 -0.25 1.49 -11.61
N MET A 293 0.20 0.26 -11.36
CA MET A 293 0.42 -0.74 -12.38
C MET A 293 -0.11 -2.12 -11.95
N ILE A 294 -0.60 -2.87 -12.93
CA ILE A 294 -1.18 -4.21 -12.72
C ILE A 294 -0.57 -5.24 -13.66
N LEU A 295 -0.34 -6.43 -13.13
CA LEU A 295 -0.18 -7.67 -13.89
C LEU A 295 -1.32 -8.63 -13.52
N GLU A 296 -1.99 -9.18 -14.53
CA GLU A 296 -3.07 -10.19 -14.37
C GLU A 296 -2.54 -11.61 -14.16
#